data_AF-A0A9D1HLD9-F1
#
_entry.id   AF-A0A9D1HLD9-F1
#
_cell.length_a   1.000
_cell.length_b   1.000
_cell.length_c   1.000
_cell.angle_alpha   90.00
_cell.angle_beta   90.00
_cell.angle_gamma   90.00
#
_symmetry.space_group_name_H-M   'P 1'
#
loop_
_entity.id
_entity.type
_entity.pdbx_description
1 polymer ?
#
loop_
_entity_poly.entity_id
_entity_poly.type
_entity_poly.pdbx_seq_one_letter_code
_entity_poly.pdbx_strand_id
1 'polypeptide(L)'
;MADINSDLVGAEQARQDAIKSHKLENKEFKIKLTISDAQYQRAHFEEFFRRGWSQLIILLAVALLVQTLLTGSFTNPDVPWTTKAGVVLVVLFSFLGMPIYVKKRWKFMRDNNDFWVNDQRIVLNFKGVSVCSHHGDRRLHWREFSRIFETDESIVFVLLKFHMVVLPLAGLPEDEKEQIRGMIRKNTANQRARVKLKRRKRS
;
A
#
# COMPACT_ATOMS: atom_id res chain seq x y z
N MET A 1 -52.89 6.42 22.28
CA MET A 1 -52.88 6.39 20.81
C MET A 1 -51.42 6.40 20.40
N ALA A 2 -50.90 5.26 19.93
CA ALA A 2 -49.49 5.13 19.55
C ALA A 2 -49.34 5.51 18.06
N ASP A 3 -48.33 6.32 17.77
CA ASP A 3 -48.06 6.95 16.49
C ASP A 3 -47.85 5.94 15.35
N ILE A 4 -48.81 5.88 14.43
CA ILE A 4 -48.72 5.12 13.16
C ILE A 4 -47.66 5.76 12.22
N ASN A 5 -47.21 6.98 12.52
CA ASN A 5 -46.25 7.71 11.71
C ASN A 5 -44.78 7.32 11.95
N SER A 6 -44.41 6.68 13.07
CA SER A 6 -43.00 6.31 13.30
C SER A 6 -42.54 5.13 12.45
N ASP A 7 -43.43 4.18 12.16
CA ASP A 7 -43.10 2.98 11.39
C ASP A 7 -42.95 3.25 9.88
N LEU A 8 -43.73 4.20 9.36
CA LEU A 8 -43.66 4.65 7.96
C LEU A 8 -42.36 5.41 7.66
N VAL A 9 -41.91 6.27 8.58
CA VAL A 9 -40.66 7.03 8.44
C VAL A 9 -39.43 6.10 8.50
N GLY A 10 -39.45 5.08 9.35
CA GLY A 10 -38.40 4.06 9.43
C GLY A 10 -38.29 3.22 8.15
N ALA A 11 -39.42 2.87 7.54
CA ALA A 11 -39.48 2.09 6.29
C ALA A 11 -38.99 2.89 5.07
N GLU A 12 -39.27 4.20 4.99
CA GLU A 12 -38.74 5.07 3.94
C GLU A 12 -37.24 5.30 4.07
N GLN A 13 -36.72 5.50 5.29
CA GLN A 13 -35.27 5.59 5.52
C GLN A 13 -34.56 4.28 5.16
N ALA A 14 -35.10 3.13 5.55
CA ALA A 14 -34.55 1.83 5.17
C ALA A 14 -34.55 1.61 3.63
N ARG A 15 -35.59 2.06 2.93
CA ARG A 15 -35.64 2.03 1.45
C ARG A 15 -34.63 3.00 0.82
N GLN A 16 -34.49 4.21 1.35
CA GLN A 16 -33.50 5.17 0.84
C GLN A 16 -32.06 4.70 1.07
N ASP A 17 -31.79 4.06 2.21
CA ASP A 17 -30.50 3.47 2.53
C ASP A 17 -30.22 2.23 1.67
N ALA A 18 -31.23 1.41 1.38
CA ALA A 18 -31.14 0.30 0.43
C ALA A 18 -30.93 0.80 -1.02
N ILE A 19 -31.55 1.91 -1.43
CA ILE A 19 -31.34 2.51 -2.76
C ILE A 19 -29.96 3.16 -2.86
N LYS A 20 -29.49 3.82 -1.80
CA LYS A 20 -28.12 4.35 -1.71
C LYS A 20 -27.09 3.22 -1.69
N SER A 21 -27.35 2.12 -1.00
CA SER A 21 -26.48 0.94 -1.02
C SER A 21 -26.46 0.29 -2.40
N HIS A 22 -27.60 0.17 -3.09
CA HIS A 22 -27.69 -0.33 -4.46
C HIS A 22 -27.01 0.59 -5.49
N LYS A 23 -27.14 1.92 -5.36
CA LYS A 23 -26.42 2.90 -6.20
C LYS A 23 -24.91 2.86 -5.96
N LEU A 24 -24.50 2.58 -4.73
CA LEU A 24 -23.10 2.30 -4.42
C LEU A 24 -22.69 0.99 -5.11
N GLU A 25 -23.43 -0.11 -4.94
CA GLU A 25 -23.10 -1.45 -5.49
C GLU A 25 -22.79 -1.50 -6.99
N ASN A 26 -23.36 -0.59 -7.79
CA ASN A 26 -23.12 -0.51 -9.23
C ASN A 26 -22.08 0.56 -9.64
N LYS A 27 -21.45 1.25 -8.69
CA LYS A 27 -20.44 2.27 -9.01
C LYS A 27 -19.12 1.61 -9.36
N GLU A 28 -18.91 1.42 -10.66
CA GLU A 28 -17.63 1.01 -11.23
C GLU A 28 -16.75 2.23 -11.51
N PHE A 29 -15.56 2.26 -10.92
CA PHE A 29 -14.55 3.26 -11.28
C PHE A 29 -13.68 2.70 -12.38
N LYS A 30 -13.84 3.22 -13.60
CA LYS A 30 -13.05 2.84 -14.77
C LYS A 30 -11.97 3.88 -15.00
N ILE A 31 -10.73 3.50 -14.71
CA ILE A 31 -9.59 4.41 -14.72
C ILE A 31 -8.62 3.92 -15.79
N LYS A 32 -8.34 4.76 -16.78
CA LYS A 32 -7.31 4.52 -17.80
C LYS A 32 -6.18 5.50 -17.54
N LEU A 33 -4.97 4.99 -17.38
CA LEU A 33 -3.81 5.81 -17.02
C LEU A 33 -2.52 5.18 -17.52
N THR A 34 -1.53 6.04 -17.72
CA THR A 34 -0.18 5.64 -18.09
C THR A 34 0.72 5.78 -16.87
N ILE A 35 1.45 4.73 -16.52
CA ILE A 35 2.35 4.70 -15.35
C ILE A 35 3.80 4.74 -15.82
N SER A 36 4.59 5.64 -15.25
CA SER A 36 6.04 5.68 -15.48
C SER A 36 6.78 4.62 -14.66
N ASP A 37 7.90 4.10 -15.21
CA ASP A 37 8.76 3.13 -14.51
C ASP A 37 9.24 3.66 -13.15
N ALA A 38 9.52 4.97 -13.07
CA ALA A 38 9.95 5.63 -11.84
C ALA A 38 8.86 5.64 -10.75
N GLN A 39 7.60 5.91 -11.10
CA GLN A 39 6.49 5.88 -10.15
C GLN A 39 6.23 4.46 -9.64
N TYR A 40 6.27 3.48 -10.54
CA TYR A 40 6.11 2.07 -10.19
C TYR A 40 7.26 1.59 -9.29
N GLN A 41 8.49 2.04 -9.58
CA GLN A 41 9.66 1.77 -8.75
C GLN A 41 9.50 2.32 -7.34
N ARG A 42 9.07 3.58 -7.19
CA ARG A 42 8.84 4.18 -5.86
C ARG A 42 7.82 3.39 -5.04
N ALA A 43 6.71 2.99 -5.66
CA ALA A 43 5.69 2.18 -5.00
C ALA A 43 6.25 0.84 -4.48
N HIS A 44 7.07 0.15 -5.26
CA HIS A 44 7.71 -1.11 -4.82
C HIS A 44 8.75 -0.90 -3.72
N PHE A 45 9.51 0.19 -3.78
CA PHE A 45 10.47 0.52 -2.73
C PHE A 45 9.77 0.82 -1.41
N GLU A 46 8.69 1.61 -1.45
CA GLU A 46 7.89 1.87 -0.27
C GLU A 46 7.32 0.58 0.34
N GLU A 47 6.78 -0.33 -0.48
CA GLU A 47 6.32 -1.62 0.05
C GLU A 47 7.48 -2.42 0.63
N PHE A 48 8.65 -2.43 -0.01
CA PHE A 48 9.82 -3.15 0.49
C PHE A 48 10.18 -2.69 1.90
N PHE A 49 10.33 -1.38 2.13
CA PHE A 49 10.69 -0.83 3.44
C PHE A 49 9.56 -0.89 4.47
N ARG A 50 8.30 -1.06 4.04
CA ARG A 50 7.15 -1.34 4.91
C ARG A 50 7.05 -2.79 5.37
N ARG A 51 7.90 -3.71 4.88
CA ARG A 51 7.90 -5.10 5.36
C ARG A 51 8.46 -5.18 6.77
N GLY A 52 7.87 -6.05 7.59
CA GLY A 52 8.31 -6.21 8.99
C GLY A 52 9.80 -6.56 9.10
N TRP A 53 10.31 -7.40 8.21
CA TRP A 53 11.73 -7.78 8.20
C TRP A 53 12.68 -6.63 7.87
N SER A 54 12.36 -5.78 6.89
CA SER A 54 13.21 -4.61 6.58
C SER A 54 13.19 -3.60 7.73
N GLN A 55 12.01 -3.38 8.34
CA GLN A 55 11.88 -2.53 9.52
C GLN A 55 12.67 -3.08 10.71
N LEU A 56 12.64 -4.40 10.93
CA LEU A 56 13.41 -5.05 11.98
C LEU A 56 14.92 -4.87 11.77
N ILE A 57 15.43 -5.07 10.55
CA ILE A 57 16.85 -4.87 10.25
C ILE A 57 17.27 -3.42 10.53
N ILE A 58 16.47 -2.45 10.07
CA ILE A 58 16.75 -1.03 10.32
C ILE A 58 16.71 -0.73 11.83
N LEU A 59 15.73 -1.25 12.55
CA LEU A 59 15.59 -1.04 14.00
C LEU A 59 16.77 -1.65 14.77
N LEU A 60 17.20 -2.85 14.40
CA LEU A 60 18.38 -3.49 15.00
C LEU A 60 19.66 -2.71 14.71
N ALA A 61 19.82 -2.18 13.49
CA ALA A 61 20.97 -1.34 13.15
C ALA A 61 20.98 -0.03 13.95
N VAL A 62 19.82 0.60 14.14
CA VAL A 62 19.68 1.80 14.99
C VAL A 62 19.99 1.47 16.45
N ALA A 63 19.43 0.37 16.98
CA ALA A 63 19.67 -0.05 18.35
C ALA A 63 21.16 -0.33 18.60
N LEU A 64 21.83 -1.00 17.65
CA LEU A 64 23.28 -1.22 17.71
C LEU A 64 24.06 0.10 17.72
N LEU A 65 23.71 1.03 16.83
CA LEU A 65 24.36 2.33 16.76
C LEU A 65 24.19 3.12 18.07
N VAL A 66 22.96 3.18 18.61
CA VAL A 66 22.68 3.82 19.89
C VAL A 66 23.47 3.18 21.03
N GLN A 67 23.48 1.85 21.10
CA GLN A 67 24.25 1.12 22.12
C GLN A 67 25.74 1.44 22.03
N THR A 68 26.31 1.49 20.83
CA THR A 68 27.72 1.85 20.65
C THR A 68 28.06 3.28 21.06
N LEU A 69 27.12 4.22 20.87
CA LEU A 69 27.29 5.60 21.31
C LEU A 69 27.20 5.71 22.83
N LEU A 70 26.20 5.08 23.46
CA LEU A 70 25.99 5.13 24.91
C LEU A 70 27.17 4.53 25.70
N THR A 71 27.74 3.46 25.18
CA THR A 71 28.87 2.77 25.82
C THR A 71 30.23 3.40 25.51
N GLY A 72 30.27 4.43 24.65
CA GLY A 72 31.54 4.98 24.16
C GLY A 72 32.39 3.94 23.43
N SER A 73 31.78 2.90 22.85
CA SER A 73 32.50 1.73 22.31
C SER A 73 33.55 2.11 21.26
N PHE A 74 33.34 3.19 20.50
CA PHE A 74 34.30 3.65 19.50
C PHE A 74 35.56 4.27 20.12
N THR A 75 35.43 4.97 21.24
CA THR A 75 36.54 5.61 21.95
C THR A 75 37.18 4.71 23.00
N ASN A 76 36.49 3.64 23.41
CA ASN A 76 37.01 2.66 24.35
C ASN A 76 38.14 1.81 23.70
N PRO A 77 39.37 1.79 24.26
CA PRO A 77 40.48 0.99 23.76
C PRO A 77 40.30 -0.53 24.00
N ASP A 78 39.48 -0.94 24.97
CA ASP A 78 39.23 -2.35 25.31
C ASP A 78 38.33 -3.05 24.27
N VAL A 79 37.63 -2.29 23.43
CA VAL A 79 36.79 -2.83 22.37
C VAL A 79 37.64 -3.15 21.14
N PRO A 80 37.65 -4.41 20.67
CA PRO A 80 38.40 -4.80 19.49
C PRO A 80 38.03 -3.99 18.25
N TRP A 81 39.04 -3.66 17.43
CA TRP A 81 38.84 -2.92 16.18
C TRP A 81 37.89 -3.63 15.21
N THR A 82 37.87 -4.97 15.23
CA THR A 82 36.99 -5.81 14.42
C THR A 82 35.52 -5.58 14.76
N THR A 83 35.18 -5.42 16.03
CA THR A 83 33.83 -5.10 16.49
C THR A 83 33.41 -3.71 16.02
N LYS A 84 34.30 -2.71 16.12
CA LYS A 84 34.06 -1.35 15.62
C LYS A 84 33.80 -1.35 14.11
N ALA A 85 34.64 -2.05 13.35
CA ALA A 85 34.47 -2.22 11.91
C ALA A 85 33.15 -2.94 11.56
N GLY A 86 32.79 -3.98 12.32
CA GLY A 86 31.54 -4.72 12.16
C GLY A 86 30.31 -3.83 12.33
N VAL A 87 30.29 -2.99 13.37
CA VAL A 87 29.20 -2.02 13.60
C VAL A 87 29.07 -1.06 12.42
N VAL A 88 30.18 -0.49 11.96
CA VAL A 88 30.19 0.42 10.80
C VAL A 88 29.64 -0.28 9.56
N LEU A 89 30.05 -1.53 9.29
CA LEU A 89 29.55 -2.30 8.15
C LEU A 89 28.04 -2.58 8.23
N VAL A 90 27.53 -2.93 9.41
CA VAL A 90 26.08 -3.16 9.62
C VAL A 90 25.28 -1.89 9.35
N VAL A 91 25.76 -0.74 9.83
CA VAL A 91 25.14 0.56 9.62
C VAL A 91 25.18 0.93 8.13
N LEU A 92 26.35 0.87 7.50
CA LEU A 92 26.50 1.14 6.07
C LEU A 92 25.62 0.22 5.22
N PHE A 93 25.57 -1.07 5.53
CA PHE A 93 24.71 -2.00 4.81
C PHE A 93 23.23 -1.66 5.00
N SER A 94 22.80 -1.32 6.22
CA SER A 94 21.38 -1.05 6.49
C SER A 94 20.88 0.23 5.82
N PHE A 95 21.70 1.29 5.81
CA PHE A 95 21.29 2.61 5.30
C PHE A 95 21.70 2.89 3.85
N LEU A 96 22.76 2.27 3.33
CA LEU A 96 23.23 2.46 1.95
C LEU A 96 23.14 1.16 1.14
N GLY A 97 23.65 0.06 1.69
CA GLY A 97 23.70 -1.24 1.00
C GLY A 97 22.32 -1.75 0.60
N MET A 98 21.35 -1.73 1.53
CA MET A 98 20.01 -2.25 1.33
C MET A 98 19.22 -1.42 0.28
N PRO A 99 19.16 -0.08 0.33
CA PRO A 99 18.56 0.70 -0.75
C PRO A 99 19.20 0.46 -2.12
N ILE A 100 20.53 0.38 -2.20
CA ILE A 100 21.24 0.08 -3.45
C ILE A 100 20.90 -1.31 -3.97
N TYR A 101 20.84 -2.30 -3.08
CA TYR A 101 20.48 -3.67 -3.41
C TYR A 101 19.05 -3.76 -3.98
N VAL A 102 18.08 -3.10 -3.34
CA VAL A 102 16.69 -3.04 -3.83
C VAL A 102 16.64 -2.37 -5.20
N LYS A 103 17.41 -1.28 -5.39
CA LYS A 103 17.52 -0.60 -6.69
C LYS A 103 18.10 -1.47 -7.79
N LYS A 104 19.14 -2.24 -7.49
CA LYS A 104 19.70 -3.21 -8.45
C LYS A 104 18.73 -4.34 -8.76
N ARG A 105 17.93 -4.80 -7.78
CA ARG A 105 16.89 -5.82 -8.01
C ARG A 105 15.63 -5.29 -8.70
N TRP A 106 15.52 -3.97 -8.94
CA TRP A 106 14.34 -3.37 -9.57
C TRP A 106 13.97 -4.04 -10.89
N LYS A 107 14.95 -4.16 -11.80
CA LYS A 107 14.74 -4.76 -13.12
C LYS A 107 14.11 -6.15 -13.00
N PHE A 108 14.65 -6.99 -12.12
CA PHE A 108 14.10 -8.30 -11.83
C PHE A 108 12.67 -8.24 -11.25
N MET A 109 12.40 -7.34 -10.30
CA MET A 109 11.06 -7.22 -9.70
C MET A 109 10.00 -6.76 -10.70
N ARG A 110 10.40 -5.88 -11.62
CA ARG A 110 9.54 -5.35 -12.68
C ARG A 110 9.26 -6.42 -13.74
N ASP A 111 10.30 -7.06 -14.26
CA ASP A 111 10.18 -8.04 -15.34
C ASP A 111 9.41 -9.30 -14.89
N ASN A 112 9.35 -9.59 -13.59
CA ASN A 112 8.56 -10.69 -13.00
C ASN A 112 7.19 -10.24 -12.44
N ASN A 113 6.78 -8.99 -12.63
CA ASN A 113 5.47 -8.53 -12.19
C ASN A 113 4.50 -8.46 -13.37
N ASP A 114 3.56 -9.41 -13.40
CA ASP A 114 2.52 -9.50 -14.44
C ASP A 114 1.71 -8.22 -14.65
N PHE A 115 1.58 -7.39 -13.62
CA PHE A 115 0.80 -6.14 -13.64
C PHE A 115 1.61 -4.92 -14.09
N TRP A 116 2.90 -5.09 -14.40
CA TRP A 116 3.68 -4.03 -15.01
C TRP A 116 3.32 -3.89 -16.49
N VAL A 117 2.49 -2.91 -16.81
CA VAL A 117 2.12 -2.50 -18.17
C VAL A 117 2.08 -0.98 -18.18
N ASN A 118 2.68 -0.34 -19.19
CA ASN A 118 2.74 1.12 -19.28
C ASN A 118 1.34 1.75 -19.28
N ASP A 119 0.43 1.19 -20.10
CA ASP A 119 -0.96 1.60 -20.15
C ASP A 119 -1.81 0.69 -19.29
N GLN A 120 -2.21 1.17 -18.12
CA GLN A 120 -3.07 0.43 -17.22
C GLN A 120 -4.53 0.85 -17.38
N ARG A 121 -5.39 -0.16 -17.43
CA ARG A 121 -6.83 0.01 -17.27
C ARG A 121 -7.21 -0.68 -15.98
N ILE A 122 -7.59 0.11 -14.99
CA ILE A 122 -8.00 -0.37 -13.67
C ILE A 122 -9.50 -0.14 -13.55
N VAL A 123 -10.24 -1.21 -13.25
CA VAL A 123 -11.65 -1.14 -12.93
C VAL A 123 -11.84 -1.57 -11.49
N LEU A 124 -12.31 -0.66 -10.64
CA LEU A 124 -12.59 -0.93 -9.24
C LEU A 124 -14.10 -1.07 -9.05
N ASN A 125 -14.53 -2.13 -8.38
CA ASN A 125 -15.94 -2.37 -8.06
C ASN A 125 -16.09 -3.13 -6.72
N PHE A 126 -17.32 -3.54 -6.40
CA PHE A 126 -17.62 -4.26 -5.16
C PHE A 126 -17.00 -5.65 -5.10
N LYS A 127 -16.79 -6.28 -6.26
CA LYS A 127 -16.22 -7.63 -6.34
C LYS A 127 -14.70 -7.59 -6.17
N GLY A 128 -14.04 -6.52 -6.61
CA GLY A 128 -12.59 -6.41 -6.55
C GLY A 128 -12.00 -5.37 -7.49
N VAL A 129 -10.82 -5.69 -7.99
CA VAL A 129 -10.03 -4.88 -8.93
C VAL A 129 -9.83 -5.69 -10.20
N SER A 130 -10.21 -5.14 -11.34
CA SER A 130 -9.82 -5.70 -12.64
C SER A 130 -8.71 -4.84 -13.23
N VAL A 131 -7.64 -5.47 -13.70
CA VAL A 131 -6.45 -4.78 -14.20
C VAL A 131 -5.90 -5.48 -15.43
N CYS A 132 -5.37 -4.72 -16.38
CA CYS A 132 -4.59 -5.29 -17.49
C CYS A 132 -3.29 -5.89 -16.97
N SER A 133 -2.98 -7.12 -17.40
CA SER A 133 -1.70 -7.77 -17.15
C SER A 133 -1.03 -8.16 -18.46
N HIS A 134 0.24 -8.55 -18.42
CA HIS A 134 0.97 -9.08 -19.57
C HIS A 134 0.26 -10.26 -20.25
N HIS A 135 -0.52 -11.05 -19.50
CA HIS A 135 -1.23 -12.23 -19.99
C HIS A 135 -2.73 -12.00 -20.22
N GLY A 136 -3.17 -10.73 -20.23
CA GLY A 136 -4.57 -10.34 -20.42
C GLY A 136 -5.21 -9.73 -19.18
N ASP A 137 -6.49 -9.40 -19.28
CA ASP A 137 -7.23 -8.75 -18.20
C ASP A 137 -7.45 -9.72 -17.03
N ARG A 138 -6.95 -9.37 -15.85
CA ARG A 138 -7.09 -10.18 -14.65
C ARG A 138 -8.09 -9.55 -13.70
N ARG A 139 -9.02 -10.35 -13.20
CA ARG A 139 -9.98 -9.95 -12.16
C ARG A 139 -9.48 -10.48 -10.82
N LEU A 140 -9.24 -9.57 -9.88
CA LEU A 140 -8.72 -9.85 -8.55
C LEU A 140 -9.78 -9.53 -7.52
N HIS A 141 -10.18 -10.51 -6.73
CA HIS A 141 -11.07 -10.27 -5.62
C HIS A 141 -10.37 -9.55 -4.47
N TRP A 142 -11.13 -8.78 -3.69
CA TRP A 142 -10.59 -8.07 -2.52
C TRP A 142 -9.80 -8.99 -1.56
N ARG A 143 -10.24 -10.25 -1.43
CA ARG A 143 -9.63 -11.26 -0.55
C ARG A 143 -8.25 -11.73 -1.00
N GLU A 144 -7.89 -11.51 -2.27
CA GLU A 144 -6.60 -11.90 -2.84
C GLU A 144 -5.49 -10.91 -2.47
N PHE A 145 -5.84 -9.71 -2.01
CA PHE A 145 -4.86 -8.73 -1.56
C PHE A 145 -4.37 -9.06 -0.15
N SER A 146 -3.06 -9.21 -0.01
CA SER A 146 -2.43 -9.33 1.31
C SER A 146 -2.35 -7.97 2.02
N ARG A 147 -2.18 -6.89 1.26
CA ARG A 147 -2.04 -5.53 1.79
C ARG A 147 -2.52 -4.49 0.78
N ILE A 148 -3.12 -3.42 1.28
CA ILE A 148 -3.47 -2.25 0.47
C ILE A 148 -3.01 -1.02 1.22
N PHE A 149 -2.24 -0.15 0.59
CA PHE A 149 -1.75 1.05 1.25
C PHE A 149 -1.68 2.24 0.30
N GLU A 150 -1.71 3.43 0.88
CA GLU A 150 -1.60 4.69 0.17
C GLU A 150 -0.21 5.31 0.39
N THR A 151 0.38 5.78 -0.70
CA THR A 151 1.60 6.58 -0.77
C THR A 151 1.24 8.06 -0.96
N ASP A 152 2.20 8.92 -1.26
CA ASP A 152 1.90 10.31 -1.65
C ASP A 152 1.31 10.39 -3.07
N GLU A 153 1.70 9.47 -3.95
CA GLU A 153 1.39 9.55 -5.39
C GLU A 153 0.40 8.47 -5.86
N SER A 154 0.20 7.39 -5.10
CA SER A 154 -0.55 6.21 -5.55
C SER A 154 -1.16 5.38 -4.42
N ILE A 155 -2.21 4.60 -4.75
CA ILE A 155 -2.69 3.49 -3.94
C ILE A 155 -2.10 2.19 -4.49
N VAL A 156 -1.51 1.38 -3.62
CA VAL A 156 -0.84 0.13 -3.97
C VAL A 156 -1.62 -1.05 -3.42
N PHE A 157 -1.97 -1.99 -4.29
CA PHE A 157 -2.62 -3.26 -3.96
C PHE A 157 -1.61 -4.39 -4.09
N VAL A 158 -1.25 -5.00 -2.97
CA VAL A 158 -0.24 -6.06 -2.90
C VAL A 158 -0.94 -7.41 -2.91
N LEU A 159 -0.69 -8.23 -3.93
CA LEU A 159 -1.15 -9.62 -3.93
C LEU A 159 -0.12 -10.47 -3.17
N LEU A 160 1.06 -10.63 -3.75
CA LEU A 160 2.14 -11.44 -3.21
C LEU A 160 3.51 -10.91 -3.65
N LYS A 161 4.43 -10.73 -2.69
CA LYS A 161 5.83 -10.33 -2.94
C LYS A 161 5.94 -9.14 -3.90
N PHE A 162 6.26 -9.40 -5.16
CA PHE A 162 6.51 -8.39 -6.19
C PHE A 162 5.30 -8.11 -7.07
N HIS A 163 4.24 -8.93 -7.00
CA HIS A 163 3.01 -8.77 -7.77
C HIS A 163 2.12 -7.73 -7.08
N MET A 164 2.13 -6.53 -7.62
CA MET A 164 1.44 -5.37 -7.06
C MET A 164 0.75 -4.59 -8.16
N VAL A 165 -0.47 -4.13 -7.89
CA VAL A 165 -1.20 -3.21 -8.75
C VAL A 165 -1.00 -1.81 -8.16
N VAL A 166 -0.61 -0.85 -8.99
CA VAL A 166 -0.37 0.52 -8.57
C VAL A 166 -1.41 1.40 -9.25
N LEU A 167 -2.19 2.11 -8.46
CA LEU A 167 -3.18 3.09 -8.92
C LEU A 167 -2.64 4.49 -8.62
N PRO A 168 -2.10 5.20 -9.62
CA PRO A 168 -1.76 6.61 -9.48
C PRO A 168 -2.96 7.43 -9.05
N LEU A 169 -2.73 8.35 -8.13
CA LEU A 169 -3.69 9.35 -7.68
C LEU A 169 -3.55 10.68 -8.45
N ALA A 170 -2.49 10.80 -9.27
CA ALA A 170 -2.30 11.95 -10.15
C ALA A 170 -3.46 12.05 -11.15
N GLY A 171 -4.07 13.22 -11.26
CA GLY A 171 -5.18 13.48 -12.19
C GLY A 171 -6.58 13.09 -11.70
N LEU A 172 -6.71 12.43 -10.54
CA LEU A 172 -8.03 12.20 -9.92
C LEU A 172 -8.45 13.39 -9.06
N PRO A 173 -9.72 13.84 -9.10
CA PRO A 173 -10.23 14.83 -8.16
C PRO A 173 -10.30 14.26 -6.74
N GLU A 174 -10.14 15.10 -5.71
CA GLU A 174 -10.11 14.63 -4.31
C GLU A 174 -11.39 13.88 -3.91
N ASP A 175 -12.54 14.27 -4.43
CA ASP A 175 -13.81 13.58 -4.19
C ASP A 175 -13.80 12.14 -4.72
N GLU A 176 -13.21 11.90 -5.90
CA GLU A 176 -13.05 10.55 -6.43
C GLU A 176 -12.04 9.75 -5.59
N LYS A 177 -10.93 10.37 -5.18
CA LYS A 177 -9.97 9.71 -4.28
C LYS A 177 -10.64 9.29 -2.98
N GLU A 178 -11.48 10.14 -2.39
CA GLU A 178 -12.24 9.80 -1.18
C GLU A 178 -13.24 8.68 -1.41
N GLN A 179 -13.94 8.68 -2.54
CA GLN A 179 -14.87 7.60 -2.88
C GLN A 179 -14.14 6.26 -3.09
N ILE A 180 -12.99 6.27 -3.77
CA ILE A 180 -12.14 5.08 -3.93
C ILE A 180 -11.66 4.59 -2.56
N ARG A 181 -11.14 5.48 -1.70
CA ARG A 181 -10.72 5.13 -0.34
C ARG A 181 -11.88 4.54 0.47
N GLY A 182 -13.07 5.12 0.37
CA GLY A 182 -14.28 4.66 1.04
C GLY A 182 -14.70 3.27 0.57
N MET A 183 -14.72 3.04 -0.74
CA MET A 183 -15.03 1.74 -1.33
C MET A 183 -14.04 0.66 -0.91
N ILE A 184 -12.74 0.94 -0.95
CA ILE A 184 -11.72 -0.01 -0.50
C ILE A 184 -11.97 -0.38 0.97
N ARG A 185 -12.10 0.61 1.87
CA ARG A 185 -12.34 0.36 3.30
C ARG A 185 -13.60 -0.46 3.55
N LYS A 186 -14.70 -0.17 2.86
CA LYS A 186 -15.96 -0.89 2.99
C LYS A 186 -15.81 -2.35 2.57
N ASN A 187 -15.16 -2.61 1.43
CA ASN A 187 -15.06 -3.94 0.86
C ASN A 187 -13.97 -4.82 1.51
N THR A 188 -13.03 -4.20 2.23
CA THR A 188 -11.94 -4.92 2.92
C THR A 188 -12.13 -5.04 4.42
N ALA A 189 -13.20 -4.45 5.00
CA ALA A 189 -13.38 -4.37 6.46
C ALA A 189 -13.34 -5.75 7.15
N ASN A 190 -13.94 -6.75 6.51
CA ASN A 190 -14.05 -8.12 7.04
C ASN A 190 -13.05 -9.09 6.40
N GLN A 191 -12.00 -8.57 5.74
CA GLN A 191 -11.06 -9.39 5.00
C GLN A 191 -9.69 -9.40 5.66
N ARG A 192 -8.88 -10.40 5.30
CA ARG A 192 -7.51 -10.57 5.81
C ARG A 192 -6.54 -9.47 5.32
N ALA A 193 -6.94 -8.70 4.31
CA ALA A 193 -6.13 -7.64 3.72
C ALA A 193 -5.81 -6.54 4.74
N ARG A 194 -4.53 -6.25 4.96
CA ARG A 194 -4.12 -5.14 5.83
C ARG A 194 -4.23 -3.83 5.06
N VAL A 195 -5.15 -2.94 5.48
CA VAL A 195 -5.43 -1.68 4.77
C VAL A 195 -4.89 -0.46 5.53
N LYS A 196 -4.05 0.35 4.87
CA LYS A 196 -3.47 1.60 5.40
C LYS A 196 -3.64 2.73 4.40
N LEU A 197 -4.82 3.36 4.39
CA LEU A 197 -5.16 4.50 3.53
C LEU A 197 -5.20 5.81 4.34
N LYS A 198 -4.81 6.92 3.72
CA LYS A 198 -4.85 8.25 4.35
C LYS A 198 -6.27 8.65 4.68
N ARG A 199 -6.46 9.37 5.79
CA ARG A 199 -7.74 10.02 6.12
C ARG A 199 -7.70 11.44 5.56
N ARG A 200 -8.87 11.94 5.13
CA ARG A 200 -9.05 13.36 4.79
C ARG A 200 -8.57 14.19 5.99
N LYS A 201 -7.62 15.10 5.77
CA LYS A 201 -7.35 16.16 6.74
C LYS A 201 -8.60 17.03 6.74
N ARG A 202 -9.34 17.06 7.86
CA ARG A 202 -10.37 18.08 8.07
C ARG A 202 -9.62 19.41 8.20
N SER A 203 -9.61 20.21 7.14
CA SER A 203 -9.22 21.62 7.19
C SER A 203 -10.45 22.44 7.55
#